data_AF-A0A1H1P8W7-F1
#
_entry.id   AF-A0A1H1P8W7-F1
#
_cell.length_a   1.000
_cell.length_b   1.000
_cell.length_c   1.000
_cell.angle_alpha   90.00
_cell.angle_beta   90.00
_cell.angle_gamma   90.00
#
_symmetry.space_group_name_H-M   'P 1'
#
loop_
_entity.id
_entity.type
_entity.pdbx_description
1 polymer ?
#
loop_
_entity_poly.entity_id
_entity_poly.type
_entity_poly.pdbx_seq_one_letter_code
_entity_poly.pdbx_strand_id
1 'polypeptide(L)'
;MTTPVPPGTTPTTPPQVVFACVRNGGRSVISRVLAEHYAGGRVVARSAGTQPGEHVHPEVVAVLEALGLDTSAEQPTLLTRETIAASTTAITLGCGEECPYVPGVRYVDWPVADPGGQDEAGVRAVVADLDARVRALLVELVPDLALPPSVLDARTS
;
A
#
# COMPACT_ATOMS: atom_id res chain seq x y z
N MET A 1 -15.60 37.69 22.06
CA MET A 1 -14.63 36.74 22.64
C MET A 1 -14.81 35.43 21.89
N THR A 2 -13.97 35.17 20.89
CA THR A 2 -14.05 33.97 20.06
C THR A 2 -13.46 32.80 20.83
N THR A 3 -14.27 31.77 21.07
CA THR A 3 -13.86 30.51 21.70
C THR A 3 -12.81 29.81 20.83
N PRO A 4 -11.68 29.33 21.40
CA PRO A 4 -10.74 28.50 20.65
C PRO A 4 -11.36 27.13 20.34
N VAL A 5 -11.23 26.70 19.09
CA VAL A 5 -11.55 25.35 18.61
C VAL A 5 -10.56 24.37 19.26
N PRO A 6 -11.00 23.23 19.83
CA PRO A 6 -10.09 22.24 20.40
C PRO A 6 -9.23 21.57 19.30
N PRO A 7 -7.99 21.15 19.59
CA PRO A 7 -7.21 20.36 18.65
C PRO A 7 -7.94 19.05 18.34
N GLY A 8 -7.99 18.73 17.05
CA GLY A 8 -8.79 17.65 16.49
C GLY A 8 -8.57 16.31 17.20
N THR A 9 -9.70 15.63 17.44
CA THR A 9 -9.78 14.25 17.91
C THR A 9 -8.94 13.38 17.00
N THR A 10 -7.80 12.90 17.48
CA THR A 10 -7.08 11.82 16.80
C THR A 10 -8.01 10.60 16.82
N PRO A 11 -8.33 9.96 15.69
CA PRO A 11 -9.14 8.75 15.73
C PRO A 11 -8.42 7.73 16.62
N THR A 12 -9.14 7.16 17.59
CA THR A 12 -8.64 6.16 18.56
C THR A 12 -8.07 4.91 17.89
N THR A 13 -8.31 4.73 16.59
CA THR A 13 -7.81 3.64 15.77
C THR A 13 -7.08 4.22 14.54
N PRO A 14 -5.87 3.76 14.21
CA PRO A 14 -5.17 4.18 13.00
C PRO A 14 -6.00 3.84 11.75
N PRO A 15 -6.04 4.71 10.72
CA PRO A 15 -6.71 4.42 9.46
C PRO A 15 -6.16 3.13 8.84
N GLN A 16 -7.04 2.36 8.22
CA GLN A 16 -6.72 1.06 7.64
C GLN A 16 -6.85 1.13 6.12
N VAL A 17 -5.81 0.67 5.42
CA VAL A 17 -5.76 0.65 3.97
C VAL A 17 -5.55 -0.77 3.47
N VAL A 18 -6.37 -1.22 2.53
CA VAL A 18 -6.17 -2.47 1.81
C VAL A 18 -5.73 -2.19 0.38
N PHE A 19 -4.64 -2.80 -0.05
CA PHE A 19 -4.17 -2.83 -1.43
C PHE A 19 -4.64 -4.11 -2.09
N ALA A 20 -5.55 -3.98 -3.05
CA ALA A 20 -6.16 -5.09 -3.75
C ALA A 20 -5.61 -5.20 -5.18
N CYS A 21 -5.05 -6.35 -5.55
CA CYS A 21 -4.76 -6.67 -6.96
C CYS A 21 -5.33 -8.04 -7.33
N VAL A 22 -5.05 -8.57 -8.51
CA VAL A 22 -5.56 -9.90 -8.89
C VAL A 22 -4.82 -11.00 -8.12
N ARG A 23 -3.48 -11.09 -8.26
CA ARG A 23 -2.69 -12.22 -7.73
C ARG A 23 -2.09 -12.05 -6.34
N ASN A 24 -2.22 -10.87 -5.72
CA ASN A 24 -1.47 -10.48 -4.52
C ASN A 24 0.05 -10.74 -4.59
N GLY A 25 0.64 -10.79 -5.79
CA GLY A 25 2.04 -11.19 -5.94
C GLY A 25 3.01 -10.04 -6.17
N GLY A 26 2.52 -8.85 -6.51
CA GLY A 26 3.39 -7.76 -7.00
C GLY A 26 2.96 -6.40 -6.51
N ARG A 27 2.14 -5.69 -7.29
CA ARG A 27 1.71 -4.30 -7.00
C ARG A 27 1.16 -4.11 -5.58
N SER A 28 0.25 -4.97 -5.14
CA SER A 28 -0.35 -4.85 -3.80
C SER A 28 0.65 -5.10 -2.66
N VAL A 29 1.63 -5.98 -2.87
CA VAL A 29 2.69 -6.27 -1.90
C VAL A 29 3.64 -5.09 -1.80
N ILE A 30 4.11 -4.56 -2.94
CA ILE A 30 4.95 -3.37 -2.98
C ILE A 30 4.28 -2.21 -2.23
N SER A 31 3.02 -1.91 -2.56
CA SER A 31 2.30 -0.82 -1.91
C SER A 31 2.15 -1.01 -0.40
N ARG A 32 1.86 -2.24 0.05
CA ARG A 32 1.69 -2.55 1.47
C ARG A 32 3.00 -2.42 2.23
N VAL A 33 4.10 -2.97 1.71
CA VAL A 33 5.43 -2.91 2.32
C VAL A 33 5.89 -1.46 2.42
N LEU A 34 5.74 -0.66 1.36
CA LEU A 34 6.05 0.78 1.38
C LEU A 34 5.18 1.52 2.39
N ALA A 35 3.87 1.26 2.39
CA ALA A 35 2.95 1.94 3.30
C ALA A 35 3.27 1.65 4.76
N GLU A 36 3.58 0.39 5.10
CA GLU A 36 4.00 -0.01 6.44
C GLU A 36 5.31 0.69 6.85
N HIS A 37 6.31 0.69 5.95
CA HIS A 37 7.60 1.33 6.18
C HIS A 37 7.45 2.83 6.49
N TYR A 38 6.64 3.54 5.69
CA TYR A 38 6.45 4.98 5.84
C TYR A 38 5.49 5.37 6.95
N ALA A 39 4.46 4.56 7.20
CA ALA A 39 3.45 4.86 8.20
C ALA A 39 3.98 4.75 9.63
N GLY A 40 4.98 3.90 9.89
CA GLY A 40 5.55 3.71 11.22
C GLY A 40 4.48 3.37 12.28
N GLY A 41 3.46 2.59 11.90
CA GLY A 41 2.32 2.22 12.76
C GLY A 41 1.19 3.25 12.86
N ARG A 42 1.27 4.38 12.16
CA ARG A 42 0.19 5.40 12.11
C ARG A 42 -0.93 5.05 11.13
N VAL A 43 -0.69 4.11 10.22
CA VAL A 43 -1.63 3.57 9.24
C VAL A 43 -1.42 2.07 9.21
N VAL A 44 -2.50 1.29 9.18
CA VAL A 44 -2.43 -0.17 9.05
C VAL A 44 -2.56 -0.53 7.58
N ALA A 45 -1.51 -1.07 6.98
CA ALA A 45 -1.50 -1.49 5.59
C ALA A 45 -1.74 -3.00 5.44
N ARG A 46 -2.70 -3.39 4.60
CA ARG A 46 -3.00 -4.77 4.23
C ARG A 46 -2.88 -4.94 2.72
N SER A 47 -2.48 -6.12 2.27
CA SER A 47 -2.55 -6.49 0.84
C SER A 47 -3.39 -7.74 0.68
N ALA A 48 -4.15 -7.81 -0.41
CA ALA A 48 -4.94 -8.99 -0.73
C ALA A 48 -5.15 -9.11 -2.25
N GLY A 49 -5.53 -10.31 -2.69
CA GLY A 49 -5.79 -10.63 -4.09
C GLY A 49 -7.14 -11.30 -4.30
N THR A 50 -7.84 -10.99 -5.40
CA THR A 50 -9.07 -11.71 -5.77
C THR A 50 -8.79 -13.17 -6.11
N GLN A 51 -7.61 -13.44 -6.68
CA GLN A 51 -7.12 -14.75 -7.06
C GLN A 51 -5.65 -14.90 -6.61
N PRO A 52 -5.38 -15.04 -5.30
CA PRO A 52 -4.02 -15.05 -4.77
C PRO A 52 -3.18 -16.13 -5.47
N GLY A 53 -1.99 -15.73 -5.93
CA GLY A 53 -1.01 -16.65 -6.50
C GLY A 53 -0.39 -17.55 -5.43
N GLU A 54 0.47 -18.48 -5.85
CA GLU A 54 1.15 -19.37 -4.91
C GLU A 54 2.22 -18.63 -4.09
N HIS A 55 2.91 -17.66 -4.69
CA HIS A 55 3.99 -16.91 -4.06
C HIS A 55 4.01 -15.45 -4.53
N VAL A 56 4.67 -14.59 -3.74
CA VAL A 56 5.05 -13.24 -4.18
C VAL A 56 6.07 -13.35 -5.31
N HIS A 57 6.01 -12.44 -6.27
CA HIS A 57 6.95 -12.38 -7.38
C HIS A 57 8.39 -12.25 -6.87
N PRO A 58 9.31 -13.18 -7.18
CA PRO A 58 10.67 -13.16 -6.65
C PRO A 58 11.44 -11.89 -7.07
N GLU A 59 11.16 -11.36 -8.25
CA GLU A 59 11.70 -10.09 -8.73
C GLU A 59 11.27 -8.90 -7.86
N VAL A 60 10.05 -8.94 -7.33
CA VAL A 60 9.52 -7.93 -6.41
C VAL A 60 10.19 -8.05 -5.05
N VAL A 61 10.29 -9.27 -4.52
CA VAL A 61 11.00 -9.55 -3.25
C VAL A 61 12.44 -9.05 -3.33
N ALA A 62 13.17 -9.42 -4.38
CA ALA A 62 14.57 -9.05 -4.56
C ALA A 62 14.77 -7.52 -4.57
N VAL A 63 13.89 -6.77 -5.26
CA VAL A 63 13.98 -5.31 -5.31
C VAL A 63 13.63 -4.69 -3.95
N LEU A 64 12.58 -5.14 -3.28
CA LEU A 64 12.19 -4.61 -1.97
C LEU A 64 13.26 -4.87 -0.91
N GLU A 65 13.80 -6.10 -0.85
CA GLU A 65 14.90 -6.44 0.06
C GLU A 65 16.17 -5.65 -0.25
N ALA A 66 16.49 -5.42 -1.53
CA ALA A 66 17.62 -4.58 -1.94
C ALA A 66 17.46 -3.10 -1.52
N LEU A 67 16.23 -2.65 -1.30
CA LEU A 67 15.89 -1.34 -0.74
C LEU A 67 15.84 -1.34 0.80
N GLY A 68 16.13 -2.48 1.44
CA GLY A 68 16.11 -2.63 2.90
C GLY A 68 14.72 -2.84 3.49
N LEU A 69 13.74 -3.22 2.67
CA LEU A 69 12.37 -3.48 3.10
C LEU A 69 12.19 -4.97 3.38
N ASP A 70 11.62 -5.30 4.54
CA ASP A 70 11.33 -6.67 4.93
C ASP A 70 10.05 -7.17 4.24
N THR A 71 10.17 -8.29 3.53
CA THR A 71 9.06 -8.98 2.86
C THR A 71 8.82 -10.38 3.40
N SER A 72 9.51 -10.79 4.47
CA SER A 72 9.40 -12.14 5.03
C SER A 72 8.00 -12.49 5.54
N ALA A 73 7.22 -11.49 5.93
CA ALA A 73 5.83 -11.64 6.34
C ALA A 73 4.83 -11.69 5.16
N GLU A 74 5.28 -11.48 3.93
CA GLU A 74 4.40 -11.37 2.76
C GLU A 74 4.00 -12.71 2.20
N GLN A 75 2.69 -12.95 2.22
CA GLN A 75 2.08 -14.13 1.64
C GLN A 75 0.84 -13.74 0.85
N PRO A 76 0.65 -14.26 -0.37
CA PRO A 76 -0.57 -14.04 -1.12
C PRO A 76 -1.80 -14.41 -0.29
N THR A 77 -2.65 -13.42 -0.03
CA THR A 77 -3.82 -13.52 0.83
C THR A 77 -5.07 -13.26 0.01
N LEU A 78 -6.14 -14.02 0.26
CA LEU A 78 -7.42 -13.84 -0.42
C LEU A 78 -8.10 -12.53 0.02
N LEU A 79 -8.61 -11.77 -0.95
CA LEU A 79 -9.43 -10.60 -0.73
C LEU A 79 -10.83 -11.01 -0.30
N THR A 80 -11.15 -10.79 0.97
CA THR A 80 -12.49 -11.01 1.52
C THR A 80 -13.22 -9.69 1.73
N ARG A 81 -14.56 -9.74 1.74
CA ARG A 81 -15.39 -8.58 2.09
C ARG A 81 -15.06 -8.03 3.48
N GLU A 82 -14.68 -8.90 4.41
CA GLU A 82 -14.34 -8.52 5.79
C GLU A 82 -13.07 -7.67 5.83
N THR A 83 -12.04 -8.04 5.06
CA THR A 83 -10.80 -7.24 4.95
C THR A 83 -11.07 -5.85 4.38
N ILE A 84 -11.95 -5.76 3.38
CA ILE A 84 -12.36 -4.47 2.81
C ILE A 84 -13.19 -3.68 3.83
N ALA A 85 -14.15 -4.31 4.50
CA ALA A 85 -15.01 -3.66 5.49
C ALA A 85 -14.25 -3.17 6.74
N ALA A 86 -13.15 -3.84 7.11
CA ALA A 86 -12.25 -3.40 8.16
C ALA A 86 -11.41 -2.18 7.73
N SER A 87 -11.27 -1.97 6.42
CA SER A 87 -10.45 -0.90 5.85
C SER A 87 -11.26 0.37 5.61
N THR A 88 -10.69 1.53 5.94
CA THR A 88 -11.29 2.83 5.59
C THR A 88 -11.08 3.17 4.12
N THR A 89 -10.01 2.64 3.51
CA THR A 89 -9.68 2.87 2.11
C THR A 89 -9.21 1.58 1.44
N ALA A 90 -9.74 1.31 0.25
CA ALA A 90 -9.35 0.21 -0.61
C ALA A 90 -8.70 0.77 -1.88
N ILE A 91 -7.44 0.42 -2.11
CA ILE A 91 -6.68 0.80 -3.30
C ILE A 91 -6.75 -0.35 -4.30
N THR A 92 -7.34 -0.12 -5.47
CA THR A 92 -7.44 -1.11 -6.54
C THR A 92 -6.26 -0.96 -7.50
N LEU A 93 -5.51 -2.05 -7.67
CA LEU A 93 -4.30 -2.14 -8.49
C LEU A 93 -4.55 -3.17 -9.61
N GLY A 94 -5.50 -2.83 -10.48
CA GLY A 94 -5.87 -3.67 -11.62
C GLY A 94 -6.70 -4.91 -11.29
N CYS A 95 -7.40 -4.96 -10.14
CA CYS A 95 -8.47 -5.94 -9.90
C CYS A 95 -9.78 -5.61 -10.63
N GLY A 96 -9.91 -4.39 -11.19
CA GLY A 96 -11.11 -3.95 -11.89
C GLY A 96 -12.38 -4.12 -11.05
N GLU A 97 -13.40 -4.70 -11.66
CA GLU A 97 -14.73 -4.95 -11.06
C GLU A 97 -14.80 -6.26 -10.24
N GLU A 98 -13.74 -7.06 -10.20
CA GLU A 98 -13.70 -8.29 -9.40
C GLU A 98 -13.61 -8.01 -7.90
N CYS A 99 -13.23 -6.79 -7.54
CA CYS A 99 -13.15 -6.34 -6.17
C CYS A 99 -14.56 -6.17 -5.56
N PRO A 100 -14.94 -6.92 -4.51
CA PRO A 100 -16.30 -6.89 -3.98
C PRO A 100 -16.61 -5.55 -3.34
N TYR A 101 -17.72 -4.92 -3.77
CA TYR A 101 -18.14 -3.64 -3.22
C TYR A 101 -18.66 -3.78 -1.78
N VAL A 102 -18.11 -2.94 -0.92
CA VAL A 102 -18.51 -2.73 0.47
C VAL A 102 -18.87 -1.26 0.68
N PRO A 103 -20.09 -0.94 1.13
CA PRO A 103 -20.52 0.43 1.39
C PRO A 103 -19.75 1.04 2.57
N GLY A 104 -19.40 2.33 2.47
CA GLY A 104 -18.67 3.07 3.51
C GLY A 104 -17.15 3.03 3.38
N VAL A 105 -16.61 2.24 2.45
CA VAL A 105 -15.17 2.18 2.15
C VAL A 105 -14.87 3.11 0.97
N ARG A 106 -13.80 3.89 1.07
CA ARG A 106 -13.31 4.71 -0.05
C ARG A 106 -12.51 3.84 -1.01
N TYR A 107 -12.88 3.82 -2.28
CA TYR A 107 -12.11 3.12 -3.32
C TYR A 107 -11.27 4.10 -4.12
N VAL A 108 -10.00 3.77 -4.35
CA VAL A 108 -9.09 4.56 -5.18
C VAL A 108 -8.41 3.64 -6.18
N ASP A 109 -8.54 3.94 -7.46
CA ASP A 109 -7.91 3.15 -8.52
C ASP A 109 -6.53 3.71 -8.88
N TRP A 110 -5.52 2.85 -8.82
CA TRP A 110 -4.15 3.18 -9.19
C TRP A 110 -3.76 2.37 -10.44
N PRO A 111 -3.72 3.03 -11.62
CA PRO A 111 -3.27 2.39 -12.84
C PRO A 111 -1.74 2.27 -12.80
N VAL A 112 -1.27 1.12 -12.30
CA VAL A 112 0.15 0.79 -12.13
C VAL A 112 0.48 -0.42 -12.99
N ALA A 113 1.62 -0.35 -13.68
CA ALA A 113 2.11 -1.44 -14.52
C ALA A 113 2.36 -2.71 -13.70
N ASP A 114 2.14 -3.87 -14.31
CA ASP A 114 2.39 -5.15 -13.64
C ASP A 114 3.90 -5.43 -13.60
N PRO A 115 4.48 -5.65 -12.40
CA PRO A 115 5.91 -5.95 -12.26
C PRO A 115 6.23 -7.41 -12.64
N GLY A 116 5.20 -8.27 -12.79
CA GLY A 116 5.38 -9.69 -13.07
C GLY A 116 6.11 -9.94 -14.38
N GLY A 117 7.26 -10.60 -14.31
CA GLY A 117 8.09 -10.93 -15.48
C GLY A 117 8.86 -9.75 -16.07
N GLN A 118 8.90 -8.60 -15.39
CA GLN A 118 9.78 -7.50 -15.76
C GLN A 118 11.19 -7.73 -15.23
N ASP A 119 12.16 -7.07 -15.86
CA ASP A 119 13.52 -6.97 -15.33
C ASP A 119 13.58 -6.03 -14.11
N GLU A 120 14.72 -6.06 -13.41
CA GLU A 120 14.94 -5.27 -12.19
C GLU A 120 14.67 -3.77 -12.39
N ALA A 121 15.01 -3.19 -13.55
CA ALA A 121 14.77 -1.77 -13.81
C ALA A 121 13.27 -1.47 -13.98
N GLY A 122 12.53 -2.37 -14.64
CA GLY A 122 11.08 -2.30 -14.75
C GLY A 122 10.39 -2.37 -13.38
N VAL A 123 10.79 -3.34 -12.55
CA VAL A 123 10.26 -3.47 -11.18
C VAL A 123 10.59 -2.23 -10.35
N ARG A 124 11.81 -1.68 -10.44
CA ARG A 124 12.16 -0.43 -9.75
C ARG A 124 11.32 0.76 -10.22
N ALA A 125 11.00 0.85 -11.51
CA ALA A 125 10.11 1.91 -12.00
C ALA A 125 8.70 1.78 -11.42
N VAL A 126 8.18 0.55 -11.30
CA VAL A 126 6.91 0.27 -10.62
C VAL A 126 6.98 0.65 -9.14
N VAL A 127 8.06 0.29 -8.45
CA VAL A 127 8.29 0.68 -7.05
C VAL A 127 8.33 2.20 -6.91
N ALA A 128 8.96 2.93 -7.83
CA ALA A 128 9.03 4.39 -7.81
C ALA A 128 7.67 5.06 -8.01
N ASP A 129 6.84 4.55 -8.92
CA ASP A 129 5.48 5.04 -9.10
C ASP A 129 4.64 4.78 -7.84
N LEU A 130 4.75 3.58 -7.27
CA LEU A 130 4.05 3.23 -6.03
C LEU A 130 4.56 4.01 -4.82
N ASP A 131 5.85 4.30 -4.73
CA ASP A 131 6.46 5.11 -3.68
C ASP A 131 5.80 6.49 -3.60
N ALA A 132 5.76 7.19 -4.73
CA ALA A 132 5.16 8.52 -4.81
C ALA A 132 3.68 8.50 -4.41
N ARG A 133 2.92 7.51 -4.90
CA ARG A 133 1.49 7.36 -4.60
C ARG A 133 1.21 7.01 -3.15
N VAL A 134 1.97 6.07 -2.59
CA VAL A 134 1.84 5.67 -1.18
C VAL A 134 2.15 6.85 -0.27
N ARG A 135 3.23 7.58 -0.53
CA ARG A 135 3.59 8.76 0.26
C ARG A 135 2.49 9.83 0.21
N ALA A 136 1.95 10.11 -0.98
CA ALA A 136 0.81 11.03 -1.12
C ALA A 136 -0.43 10.56 -0.35
N LEU A 137 -0.76 9.26 -0.43
CA LEU A 137 -1.88 8.65 0.30
C LEU A 137 -1.69 8.76 1.81
N LEU A 138 -0.48 8.51 2.32
CA LEU A 138 -0.22 8.57 3.75
C LEU A 138 -0.35 9.99 4.30
N VAL A 139 0.08 11.01 3.55
CA VAL A 139 -0.14 12.42 3.92
C VAL A 139 -1.63 12.77 3.86
N GLU A 140 -2.38 12.24 2.90
CA GLU A 140 -3.83 12.42 2.84
C GLU A 140 -4.53 11.82 4.08
N LEU A 141 -4.14 10.59 4.47
CA LEU A 141 -4.73 9.87 5.59
C LEU A 141 -4.29 10.41 6.96
N VAL A 142 -3.04 10.87 7.05
CA VAL A 142 -2.43 11.39 8.28
C VAL A 142 -1.62 12.64 7.92
N PRO A 143 -2.26 13.83 7.87
CA PRO A 143 -1.60 15.08 7.45
C PRO A 143 -0.39 15.48 8.28
N ASP A 144 -0.36 15.09 9.55
CA ASP A 144 0.75 15.37 10.48
C ASP A 144 1.85 14.29 10.44
N LEU A 145 1.79 13.32 9.52
CA LEU A 145 2.80 12.27 9.37
C LEU A 145 4.07 12.85 8.74
N ALA A 146 5.15 12.89 9.51
CA ALA A 146 6.47 13.16 8.99
C ALA A 146 7.00 11.93 8.24
N LEU A 147 6.93 11.96 6.91
CA LEU A 147 7.45 10.89 6.08
C LEU A 147 8.99 10.93 6.05
N PRO A 148 9.67 9.78 6.21
CA PRO A 148 11.10 9.69 5.93
C PRO A 148 11.39 9.94 4.43
N PRO A 149 12.68 10.12 4.05
CA PRO A 149 13.08 10.21 2.65
C PRO A 149 12.63 8.96 1.86
N SER A 150 12.53 9.07 0.54
CA SER A 150 12.16 7.91 -0.27
C SER A 150 13.19 6.81 -0.08
N VAL A 151 12.73 5.56 -0.02
CA VAL A 151 13.59 4.37 -0.07
C VAL A 151 14.47 4.36 -1.33
N LEU A 152 14.07 5.11 -2.36
CA LEU A 152 14.83 5.28 -3.60
C LEU A 152 15.90 6.38 -3.52
N ASP A 153 15.75 7.36 -2.63
CA ASP A 153 16.71 8.46 -2.46
C ASP A 153 17.96 8.01 -1.71
N ALA A 154 17.84 6.97 -0.88
CA ALA A 154 18.88 6.51 0.05
C ALA A 154 20.15 5.94 -0.61
N ARG A 155 20.21 5.82 -1.95
CA ARG A 155 21.37 5.23 -2.66
C ARG A 155 22.04 6.14 -3.70
N THR A 156 21.77 7.45 -3.66
CA THR A 156 22.62 8.42 -4.38
C THR A 156 23.79 8.86 -3.49
N SER A 157 24.69 7.95 -3.14
CA SER A 157 26.02 8.24 -2.58
C SER A 157 26.95 7.05 -2.73
#